data_AF-A0A4V2SF68-F1
#
_entry.id   AF-A0A4V2SF68-F1
#
_cell.length_a   1.000
_cell.length_b   1.000
_cell.length_c   1.000
_cell.angle_alpha   90.00
_cell.angle_beta   90.00
_cell.angle_gamma   90.00
#
_symmetry.space_group_name_H-M   'P 1'
#
loop_
_entity.id
_entity.type
_entity.pdbx_description
1 polymer ?
#
loop_
_entity_poly.entity_id
_entity_poly.type
_entity_poly.pdbx_seq_one_letter_code
_entity_poly.pdbx_strand_id
1 'polypeptide(L)'
;MRYLFYLCKKERKMIEYKNYSEAEVNDLIAWARTASFPQQIRLSEAENIVDVKRYVKANLSDIEAHYPDPFYNPAITHLIRLKAKMEESI
;
A
#
# COMPACT_ATOMS: atom_id res chain seq x y z
N MET A 1 -6.61 42.75 2.47
CA MET A 1 -6.16 41.54 3.20
C MET A 1 -7.36 40.73 3.68
N ARG A 2 -7.98 39.91 2.81
CA ARG A 2 -9.17 39.12 3.17
C ARG A 2 -9.26 37.77 2.42
N TYR A 3 -8.11 37.19 2.07
CA TYR A 3 -8.04 35.90 1.37
C TYR A 3 -7.25 34.80 2.11
N LEU A 4 -6.66 35.09 3.28
CA LEU A 4 -5.82 34.12 4.00
C LEU A 4 -6.58 33.23 5.01
N PHE A 5 -7.89 33.42 5.22
CA PHE A 5 -8.66 32.69 6.24
C PHE A 5 -9.49 31.50 5.71
N TYR A 6 -9.55 31.28 4.39
CA TYR A 6 -10.46 30.29 3.81
C TYR A 6 -9.90 28.87 3.62
N LEU A 7 -8.61 28.63 3.88
CA LEU A 7 -7.98 27.33 3.55
C LEU A 7 -7.58 26.45 4.75
N CYS A 8 -7.82 26.85 6.01
CA CYS A 8 -7.21 26.17 7.17
C CYS A 8 -8.20 25.54 8.20
N LYS A 9 -9.51 25.42 7.92
CA LYS A 9 -10.47 24.91 8.93
C LYS A 9 -11.40 23.75 8.51
N LYS A 10 -11.32 23.23 7.30
CA LYS A 10 -12.20 22.16 6.81
C LYS A 10 -11.37 21.35 5.80
N GLU A 11 -10.63 20.31 6.12
CA GLU A 11 -10.90 19.17 6.99
C GLU A 11 -9.55 18.64 7.51
N ARG A 12 -9.22 18.84 8.79
CA ARG A 12 -8.35 17.87 9.47
C ARG A 12 -9.20 16.63 9.71
N LYS A 13 -9.46 15.85 8.66
CA LYS A 13 -9.67 14.41 8.88
C LYS A 13 -8.35 13.96 9.48
N MET A 14 -8.35 13.67 10.79
CA MET A 14 -7.34 12.76 11.30
C MET A 14 -7.40 11.57 10.35
N ILE A 15 -6.33 11.34 9.60
CA ILE A 15 -6.21 10.13 8.79
C ILE A 15 -6.25 9.04 9.85
N GLU A 16 -7.41 8.43 10.02
CA GLU A 16 -7.54 7.24 10.84
C GLU A 16 -6.76 6.18 10.09
N TYR A 17 -5.51 5.98 10.51
CA TYR A 17 -4.67 4.97 9.92
C TYR A 17 -5.32 3.64 10.20
N LYS A 18 -5.65 2.90 9.13
CA LYS A 18 -6.12 1.53 9.25
C LYS A 18 -5.04 0.73 9.98
N ASN A 19 -5.36 0.22 11.17
CA ASN A 19 -4.47 -0.67 11.89
C ASN A 19 -4.62 -2.08 11.29
N TYR A 20 -3.50 -2.68 10.91
CA TYR A 20 -3.43 -4.07 10.47
C TYR A 20 -2.95 -4.90 11.65
N SER A 21 -3.51 -6.09 11.84
CA SER A 21 -3.00 -7.03 12.84
C SER A 21 -1.66 -7.61 12.39
N GLU A 22 -0.82 -8.00 13.35
CA GLU A 22 0.46 -8.65 13.07
C GLU A 22 0.30 -9.93 12.23
N ALA A 23 -0.77 -10.70 12.49
CA ALA A 23 -1.10 -11.88 11.71
C ALA A 23 -1.37 -11.55 10.23
N GLU A 24 -2.19 -10.53 9.95
CA GLU A 24 -2.46 -10.10 8.57
C GLU A 24 -1.19 -9.65 7.84
N VAL A 25 -0.30 -8.94 8.54
CA VAL A 25 0.96 -8.45 7.97
C VAL A 25 1.92 -9.61 7.68
N ASN A 26 2.04 -10.55 8.62
CA ASN A 26 2.89 -11.74 8.45
C ASN A 26 2.40 -12.63 7.30
N ASP A 27 1.09 -12.85 7.18
CA ASP A 27 0.50 -13.61 6.06
C ASP A 27 0.76 -12.92 4.71
N LEU A 28 0.68 -11.59 4.69
CA LEU A 28 0.98 -10.79 3.49
C LEU A 28 2.45 -10.88 3.09
N ILE A 29 3.38 -10.82 4.06
CA ILE A 29 4.82 -11.01 3.81
C ILE A 29 5.10 -12.42 3.27
N ALA A 30 4.50 -13.44 3.88
CA ALA A 30 4.67 -14.83 3.47
C ALA A 30 4.20 -15.05 2.02
N TRP A 31 3.02 -14.50 1.67
CA TRP A 31 2.53 -14.49 0.29
C TRP A 31 3.51 -13.75 -0.64
N ALA A 32 3.92 -12.53 -0.29
CA ALA A 32 4.77 -11.70 -1.15
C ALA A 32 6.15 -12.32 -1.43
N ARG A 33 6.67 -13.14 -0.50
CA ARG A 33 7.94 -13.86 -0.64
C ARG A 33 7.83 -15.13 -1.51
N THR A 34 6.65 -15.73 -1.61
CA THR A 34 6.45 -17.03 -2.27
C THR A 34 5.69 -16.93 -3.59
N ALA A 35 4.92 -15.87 -3.79
CA ALA A 35 4.14 -15.65 -5.00
C ALA A 35 5.04 -15.45 -6.23
N SER A 36 4.56 -15.92 -7.38
CA SER A 36 5.15 -15.64 -8.68
C SER A 36 4.48 -14.40 -9.29
N PHE A 37 5.29 -13.43 -9.72
CA PHE A 37 4.80 -12.15 -10.22
C PHE A 37 4.96 -12.02 -11.74
N PRO A 38 3.97 -11.46 -12.46
CA PRO A 38 4.17 -11.05 -13.84
C PRO A 38 5.18 -9.90 -13.92
N GLN A 39 5.70 -9.61 -15.11
CA GLN A 39 6.60 -8.46 -15.29
C GLN A 39 5.87 -7.14 -14.98
N GLN A 40 4.67 -6.99 -15.52
CA GLN A 40 3.85 -5.79 -15.42
C GLN A 40 2.40 -6.17 -15.05
N ILE A 41 1.73 -5.32 -14.27
CA ILE A 41 0.30 -5.45 -13.96
C ILE A 41 -0.36 -4.09 -13.90
N ARG A 42 -1.58 -4.00 -14.44
CA ARG A 42 -2.40 -2.80 -14.38
C ARG A 42 -3.42 -2.94 -13.25
N LEU A 43 -3.27 -2.14 -12.19
CA LEU A 43 -4.18 -2.15 -11.05
C LEU A 43 -5.48 -1.40 -11.37
N SER A 44 -5.40 -0.34 -12.18
CA SER A 44 -6.55 0.44 -12.65
C SER A 44 -6.23 1.13 -13.98
N GLU A 45 -7.19 1.85 -14.57
CA GLU A 45 -6.92 2.65 -15.77
C GLU A 45 -5.77 3.65 -15.58
N ALA A 46 -5.60 4.23 -14.38
CA ALA A 46 -4.56 5.22 -14.11
C ALA A 46 -3.27 4.63 -13.51
N GLU A 47 -3.29 3.37 -13.05
CA GLU A 47 -2.21 2.78 -12.27
C GLU A 47 -1.67 1.50 -12.92
N ASN A 48 -0.43 1.57 -13.40
CA ASN A 48 0.28 0.49 -14.05
C ASN A 48 1.66 0.28 -13.43
N ILE A 49 1.89 -0.91 -12.87
CA ILE A 49 3.15 -1.30 -12.27
C ILE A 49 3.96 -2.03 -13.34
N VAL A 50 5.05 -1.43 -13.81
CA VAL A 50 5.87 -1.94 -14.94
C VAL A 50 6.90 -3.00 -14.50
N ASP A 51 7.31 -2.96 -13.23
CA ASP A 51 8.22 -3.93 -12.62
C ASP A 51 7.64 -4.36 -11.27
N VAL A 52 6.82 -5.42 -11.31
CA VAL A 52 6.10 -5.91 -10.13
C VAL A 52 7.07 -6.44 -9.08
N LYS A 53 8.16 -7.10 -9.48
CA LYS A 53 9.15 -7.64 -8.53
C LYS A 53 9.83 -6.52 -7.74
N ARG A 54 10.25 -5.44 -8.42
CA ARG A 54 10.84 -4.28 -7.75
C ARG A 54 9.83 -3.56 -6.86
N TYR A 55 8.58 -3.42 -7.32
CA TYR A 55 7.49 -2.85 -6.52
C TYR A 55 7.25 -3.64 -5.23
N VAL A 56 7.14 -4.98 -5.32
CA VAL A 56 6.96 -5.86 -4.15
C VAL A 56 8.14 -5.74 -3.19
N LYS A 57 9.38 -5.77 -3.71
CA LYS A 57 10.59 -5.63 -2.89
C LYS A 57 10.64 -4.31 -2.12
N ALA A 58 10.26 -3.20 -2.75
CA ALA A 58 10.25 -1.90 -2.09
C ALA A 58 9.23 -1.86 -0.93
N ASN A 59 7.99 -2.28 -1.18
CA ASN A 59 6.95 -2.29 -0.13
C ASN A 59 7.27 -3.29 0.99
N LEU A 60 7.87 -4.45 0.68
CA LEU A 60 8.36 -5.38 1.71
C LEU A 60 9.44 -4.74 2.58
N SER A 61 10.40 -4.04 1.97
CA SER A 61 11.47 -3.36 2.71
C SER A 61 10.91 -2.32 3.68
N ASP A 62 9.89 -1.55 3.26
CA ASP A 62 9.25 -0.55 4.11
C ASP A 62 8.50 -1.22 5.28
N ILE A 63 7.78 -2.31 5.03
CA ILE A 63 7.06 -3.06 6.09
C ILE A 63 8.05 -3.64 7.10
N GLU A 64 9.10 -4.31 6.63
CA GLU A 64 10.09 -4.98 7.49
C GLU A 64 10.88 -3.98 8.36
N ALA A 65 11.15 -2.78 7.85
CA ALA A 65 11.91 -1.76 8.57
C ALA A 65 11.07 -0.94 9.55
N HIS A 66 9.75 -0.81 9.29
CA HIS A 66 8.95 0.22 9.96
C HIS A 66 7.66 -0.27 10.62
N TYR A 67 7.14 -1.46 10.31
CA TYR A 67 5.98 -1.97 11.03
C TYR A 67 6.30 -2.14 12.54
N PRO A 68 5.45 -1.66 13.48
CA PRO A 68 4.04 -1.28 13.30
C PRO A 68 3.75 0.23 13.15
N ASP A 69 4.70 1.05 12.66
CA ASP A 69 4.47 2.48 12.44
C ASP A 69 3.36 2.73 11.38
N PRO A 70 2.23 3.35 11.76
CA PRO A 70 1.11 3.59 10.84
C PRO A 70 1.46 4.49 9.65
N PHE A 71 2.53 5.29 9.73
CA PHE A 71 3.02 6.09 8.61
C PHE A 71 3.35 5.23 7.38
N TYR A 72 3.78 3.97 7.60
CA TYR A 72 4.19 3.04 6.55
C TYR A 72 3.09 2.05 6.13
N ASN A 73 1.87 2.17 6.68
CA ASN A 73 0.70 1.39 6.25
C ASN A 73 0.34 1.49 4.75
N PRO A 74 0.70 2.56 4.00
CA PRO A 74 0.57 2.54 2.55
C PRO A 74 1.25 1.34 1.88
N ALA A 75 2.40 0.88 2.38
CA ALA A 75 3.10 -0.28 1.83
C ALA A 75 2.29 -1.58 1.98
N ILE A 76 1.61 -1.76 3.11
CA ILE A 76 0.67 -2.87 3.35
C ILE A 76 -0.52 -2.77 2.39
N THR A 77 -1.10 -1.57 2.26
CA THR A 77 -2.24 -1.32 1.36
C THR A 77 -1.90 -1.63 -0.09
N HIS A 78 -0.71 -1.23 -0.55
CA HIS A 78 -0.18 -1.51 -1.88
C HIS A 78 -0.10 -3.01 -2.17
N LEU A 79 0.48 -3.79 -1.26
CA LEU A 79 0.61 -5.23 -1.43
C LEU A 79 -0.75 -5.94 -1.39
N ILE A 80 -1.70 -5.49 -0.55
CA ILE A 80 -3.07 -6.03 -0.53
C ILE A 80 -3.77 -5.78 -1.88
N ARG A 81 -3.67 -4.56 -2.43
CA ARG A 81 -4.26 -4.22 -3.73
C ARG A 81 -3.66 -5.05 -4.86
N LEU A 82 -2.34 -5.24 -4.84
CA LEU A 82 -1.65 -6.10 -5.79
C LEU A 82 -2.14 -7.55 -5.67
N LYS A 83 -2.19 -8.09 -4.45
CA LYS A 83 -2.65 -9.46 -4.18
C LYS A 83 -4.08 -9.67 -4.70
N ALA A 84 -5.01 -8.80 -4.32
CA ALA A 84 -6.38 -8.85 -4.79
C ALA A 84 -6.45 -8.81 -6.33
N LYS A 85 -5.65 -7.96 -6.97
CA LYS A 85 -5.63 -7.89 -8.43
C LYS A 85 -5.12 -9.15 -9.11
N MET A 86 -4.12 -9.79 -8.52
CA MET A 86 -3.59 -11.06 -9.01
C MET A 86 -4.60 -12.20 -8.83
N GLU A 87 -5.34 -12.21 -7.73
CA GLU A 87 -6.40 -13.20 -7.46
C GLU A 87 -7.63 -13.01 -8.36
N GLU A 88 -7.99 -11.78 -8.73
CA GLU A 88 -9.03 -11.48 -9.73
C GLU A 88 -8.68 -11.97 -11.15
N SER A 89 -7.40 -12.17 -11.43
CA SER A 89 -6.90 -12.52 -12.77
C SER A 89 -6.73 -14.02 -13.00
N ILE A 90 -7.12 -14.85 -12.02
CA ILE A 90 -7.11 -16.33 -12.04
C ILE A 90 -8.54 -16.83 -12.24
#